data_AF-A0A3A9GG06-F1
#
_entry.id   AF-A0A3A9GG06-F1
#
_cell.length_a   1.000
_cell.length_b   1.000
_cell.length_c   1.000
_cell.angle_alpha   90.00
_cell.angle_beta   90.00
_cell.angle_gamma   90.00
#
_symmetry.space_group_name_H-M   'P 1'
#
loop_
_entity.id
_entity.type
_entity.pdbx_description
1 polymer ?
#
loop_
_entity_poly.entity_id
_entity_poly.type
_entity_poly.pdbx_seq_one_letter_code
_entity_poly.pdbx_strand_id
1 'polypeptide(L)'
;MTIFIKGHSYGYELQRVAQMFCFGEKVQIREGVPPQDFTEAYLYADWDGITAKVTYYCPNGTEKKLLSNTRETLIEENLELTFGVQIFEILSAVTGLCPPWGVLTGIRPVKLFLKRIQEGKDQPALKEVFLKNRLLETSRFQLALQTAQIELPLLERSTKDSFSLYVSIPFCPSRCTYCSFVSHSVEQAVKLIPAYIDKLIEELAEIGQLAQQLKLKLRTIYFGGGTPTVLSADQLGRLMEAITKYFDLSDLWEYTIEAGRPDTITKEKLETIRKMGAGRISVNPQTLSDSVLQTVGRKHTASQCMECYRLAKELGFSVNMDLIAGLPTDTLEGFLHSVNGLIAAGPENITIHTLTVKRAAKLSAREAREQLDMVRNMVDNAKTDLEKAGYFPYYLYRQTGTLSSLENVGYGKPGTECLYNIYMMDETHSVFAAGAGACTRLRHPQTGKIQRIYNYKYPYEYLERFGDIKERKKQITAFFGTVL
;
A
#
# COMPACT_ATOMS: atom_id res chain seq x y z
N MET A 1 9.65 -24.82 -5.14
CA MET A 1 11.05 -24.79 -4.62
C MET A 1 11.06 -24.98 -3.10
N THR A 2 12.05 -25.70 -2.58
CA THR A 2 12.25 -25.92 -1.13
C THR A 2 13.56 -25.29 -0.65
N ILE A 3 13.57 -24.75 0.56
CA ILE A 3 14.77 -24.25 1.26
C ILE A 3 14.93 -25.06 2.54
N PHE A 4 16.07 -25.72 2.66
CA PHE A 4 16.50 -26.39 3.88
C PHE A 4 17.33 -25.41 4.72
N ILE A 5 17.05 -25.31 6.01
CA ILE A 5 17.76 -24.42 6.95
C ILE A 5 18.38 -25.22 8.09
N LYS A 6 19.61 -24.88 8.48
CA LYS A 6 20.32 -25.52 9.60
C LYS A 6 21.14 -24.50 10.37
N GLY A 7 21.08 -24.57 11.70
CA GLY A 7 21.87 -23.70 12.60
C GLY A 7 21.32 -22.28 12.79
N HIS A 8 20.14 -21.97 12.25
CA HIS A 8 19.47 -20.67 12.41
C HIS A 8 17.94 -20.77 12.23
N SER A 9 17.20 -19.73 12.60
CA SER A 9 15.72 -19.69 12.58
C SER A 9 15.11 -18.74 11.54
N TYR A 10 15.92 -18.12 10.68
CA TYR A 10 15.50 -17.12 9.67
C TYR A 10 14.66 -17.65 8.50
N GLY A 11 13.98 -18.78 8.65
CA GLY A 11 13.25 -19.43 7.55
C GLY A 11 12.21 -18.51 6.89
N TYR A 12 11.50 -17.70 7.68
CA TYR A 12 10.47 -16.79 7.17
C TYR A 12 11.06 -15.71 6.24
N GLU A 13 12.16 -15.09 6.64
CA GLU A 13 12.82 -14.02 5.89
C GLU A 13 13.40 -14.57 4.58
N LEU A 14 14.05 -15.74 4.64
CA LEU A 14 14.57 -16.43 3.46
C LEU A 14 13.46 -16.86 2.50
N GLN A 15 12.33 -17.33 3.02
CA GLN A 15 11.13 -17.62 2.22
C GLN A 15 10.68 -16.38 1.46
N ARG A 16 10.61 -15.21 2.12
CA ARG A 16 10.18 -13.95 1.51
C ARG A 16 11.10 -13.51 0.37
N VAL A 17 12.41 -13.61 0.54
CA VAL A 17 13.38 -13.27 -0.52
C VAL A 17 13.23 -14.22 -1.71
N ALA A 18 13.22 -15.53 -1.44
CA ALA A 18 13.09 -16.53 -2.49
C ALA A 18 11.76 -16.47 -3.25
N GLN A 19 10.67 -16.10 -2.57
CA GLN A 19 9.34 -15.99 -3.17
C GLN A 19 9.28 -14.96 -4.31
N MET A 20 10.18 -13.96 -4.34
CA MET A 20 10.28 -12.99 -5.45
C MET A 20 10.72 -13.63 -6.77
N PHE A 21 11.38 -14.79 -6.71
CA PHE A 21 11.89 -15.53 -7.87
C PHE A 21 10.98 -16.70 -8.29
N CYS A 22 9.99 -17.05 -7.46
CA CYS A 22 9.09 -18.18 -7.67
C CYS A 22 7.67 -17.68 -7.97
N PHE A 23 7.41 -17.28 -9.22
CA PHE A 23 6.12 -16.70 -9.58
C PHE A 23 5.00 -17.77 -9.58
N GLY A 24 3.99 -17.60 -8.73
CA GLY A 24 2.85 -18.53 -8.62
C GLY A 24 3.16 -19.86 -7.89
N GLU A 25 4.42 -20.15 -7.59
CA GLU A 25 4.84 -21.32 -6.83
C GLU A 25 5.10 -20.97 -5.38
N LYS A 26 4.71 -21.85 -4.45
CA LYS A 26 5.03 -21.68 -3.03
C LYS A 26 6.48 -22.09 -2.77
N VAL A 27 7.21 -21.24 -2.05
CA VAL A 27 8.49 -21.61 -1.44
C VAL A 27 8.23 -22.31 -0.10
N GLN A 28 8.79 -23.50 0.10
CA GLN A 28 8.68 -24.26 1.35
C GLN A 28 9.97 -24.13 2.18
N ILE A 29 9.83 -24.03 3.50
CA ILE A 29 10.95 -24.10 4.44
C ILE A 29 10.93 -25.46 5.14
N ARG A 30 12.09 -26.10 5.25
CA ARG A 30 12.30 -27.34 6.04
C ARG A 30 13.54 -27.20 6.91
N GLU A 31 13.47 -27.67 8.14
CA GLU A 31 14.62 -27.68 9.04
C GLU A 31 15.48 -28.93 8.83
N GLY A 32 16.79 -28.77 9.00
CA GLY A 32 17.76 -29.84 8.94
C GLY A 32 18.44 -30.01 7.58
N VAL A 33 19.07 -31.16 7.41
CA VAL A 33 19.84 -31.51 6.20
C VAL A 33 18.88 -32.05 5.13
N PRO A 34 19.04 -31.66 3.85
CA PRO A 34 18.26 -32.22 2.76
C PRO A 34 18.41 -33.76 2.67
N PRO A 35 17.31 -34.51 2.40
CA PRO A 35 17.38 -35.95 2.16
C PRO A 35 18.26 -36.30 0.96
N GLN A 36 18.96 -37.45 0.99
CA GLN A 36 19.81 -37.89 -0.12
C GLN A 36 19.03 -38.18 -1.41
N ASP A 37 17.75 -38.53 -1.29
CA ASP A 37 16.83 -38.86 -2.38
C ASP A 37 15.94 -37.69 -2.81
N PHE A 38 16.28 -36.45 -2.41
CA PHE A 38 15.49 -35.28 -2.78
C PHE A 38 15.66 -34.94 -4.28
N THR A 39 14.56 -34.99 -5.04
CA THR A 39 14.56 -34.96 -6.51
C THR A 39 14.16 -33.60 -7.12
N GLU A 40 13.80 -32.62 -6.31
CA GLU A 40 13.47 -31.27 -6.77
C GLU A 40 14.65 -30.32 -6.59
N ALA A 41 14.66 -29.18 -7.31
CA ALA A 41 15.63 -28.13 -7.04
C ALA A 41 15.40 -27.50 -5.65
N TYR A 42 16.48 -27.28 -4.91
CA TYR A 42 16.41 -26.72 -3.56
C TYR A 42 17.59 -25.79 -3.24
N LEU A 43 17.39 -24.98 -2.20
CA LEU A 43 18.44 -24.22 -1.53
C LEU A 43 18.74 -24.87 -0.18
N TYR A 44 20.00 -24.86 0.24
CA TYR A 44 20.42 -25.25 1.58
C TYR A 44 21.18 -24.10 2.23
N ALA A 45 20.63 -23.55 3.30
CA ALA A 45 21.22 -22.48 4.10
C ALA A 45 21.72 -23.05 5.42
N ASP A 46 23.04 -23.00 5.65
CA ASP A 46 23.72 -23.62 6.78
C ASP A 46 24.56 -22.59 7.54
N TRP A 47 24.43 -22.60 8.86
CA TRP A 47 25.28 -21.87 9.80
C TRP A 47 25.96 -22.84 10.75
N ASP A 48 27.28 -22.99 10.62
CA ASP A 48 28.09 -23.90 11.45
C ASP A 48 28.68 -23.22 12.72
N GLY A 49 28.30 -21.95 12.98
CA GLY A 49 28.88 -21.14 14.05
C GLY A 49 30.02 -20.23 13.62
N ILE A 50 30.58 -20.47 12.43
CA ILE A 50 31.72 -19.73 11.86
C ILE A 50 31.37 -19.19 10.46
N THR A 51 30.70 -19.99 9.64
CA THR A 51 30.43 -19.68 8.23
C THR A 51 28.95 -19.82 7.90
N ALA A 52 28.41 -18.79 7.24
CA ALA A 52 27.07 -18.77 6.65
C ALA A 52 27.19 -19.19 5.19
N LYS A 53 26.59 -20.32 4.81
CA LYS A 53 26.66 -20.88 3.46
C LYS A 53 25.27 -21.05 2.88
N VAL A 54 25.09 -20.67 1.63
CA VAL A 54 23.90 -21.01 0.85
C VAL A 54 24.33 -21.70 -0.43
N THR A 55 23.77 -22.88 -0.66
CA THR A 55 24.00 -23.66 -1.88
C THR A 55 22.70 -23.90 -2.62
N TYR A 56 22.70 -23.73 -3.95
CA TYR A 56 21.63 -24.14 -4.83
C TYR A 56 21.96 -25.46 -5.53
N TYR A 57 21.03 -26.40 -5.44
CA TYR A 57 21.10 -27.73 -6.04
C TYR A 57 20.05 -27.88 -7.13
N CYS A 58 20.47 -28.47 -8.25
CA CYS A 58 19.57 -28.87 -9.33
C CYS A 58 18.73 -30.11 -8.94
N PRO A 59 17.65 -30.44 -9.69
CA PRO A 59 16.83 -31.64 -9.43
C PRO A 59 17.59 -32.96 -9.40
N ASN A 60 18.75 -33.03 -10.05
CA ASN A 60 19.64 -34.20 -10.04
C ASN A 60 20.64 -34.20 -8.86
N GLY A 61 20.43 -33.35 -7.85
CA GLY A 61 21.31 -33.21 -6.69
C GLY A 61 22.67 -32.57 -6.96
N THR A 62 22.93 -32.10 -8.19
CA THR A 62 24.21 -31.45 -8.52
C THR A 62 24.24 -30.03 -7.97
N GLU A 63 25.29 -29.70 -7.23
CA GLU A 63 25.59 -28.33 -6.81
C GLU A 63 25.82 -27.44 -8.04
N LYS A 64 25.06 -26.35 -8.15
CA LYS A 64 25.20 -25.40 -9.26
C LYS A 64 25.77 -24.06 -8.83
N LYS A 65 25.53 -23.61 -7.59
CA LYS A 65 26.11 -22.36 -7.07
C LYS A 65 26.17 -22.38 -5.54
N LEU A 66 27.29 -21.95 -4.98
CA LEU A 66 27.54 -21.78 -3.55
C LEU A 66 28.02 -20.35 -3.30
N LEU A 67 27.47 -19.71 -2.27
CA LEU A 67 28.01 -18.48 -1.68
C LEU A 67 28.25 -18.70 -0.20
N SER A 68 29.29 -18.07 0.34
CA SER A 68 29.65 -18.21 1.75
C SER A 68 30.26 -16.94 2.31
N ASN A 69 29.94 -16.63 3.57
CA ASN A 69 30.53 -15.55 4.34
C ASN A 69 30.98 -16.12 5.70
N THR A 70 32.19 -15.78 6.14
CA THR A 70 32.65 -16.05 7.51
C THR A 70 32.01 -15.07 8.49
N ARG A 71 32.16 -15.31 9.78
CA ARG A 71 31.67 -14.44 10.85
C ARG A 71 32.16 -13.01 10.72
N GLU A 72 33.40 -12.81 10.29
CA GLU A 72 34.04 -11.51 10.10
C GLU A 72 33.57 -10.79 8.84
N THR A 73 32.95 -11.52 7.90
CA THR A 73 32.49 -11.00 6.61
C THR A 73 30.96 -11.02 6.49
N LEU A 74 30.25 -11.17 7.62
CA LEU A 74 28.80 -11.01 7.68
C LEU A 74 28.44 -9.56 7.34
N ILE A 75 27.39 -9.40 6.54
CA ILE A 75 26.90 -8.09 6.11
C ILE A 75 26.26 -7.41 7.32
N GLU A 76 26.80 -6.26 7.72
CA GLU A 76 26.35 -5.51 8.92
C GLU A 76 26.31 -6.37 10.20
N GLU A 77 27.22 -7.35 10.32
CA GLU A 77 27.23 -8.33 11.43
C GLU A 77 25.88 -9.05 11.60
N ASN A 78 25.09 -9.12 10.52
CA ASN A 78 23.72 -9.60 10.53
C ASN A 78 23.59 -10.87 9.69
N LEU A 79 23.39 -11.99 10.38
CA LEU A 79 23.29 -13.32 9.77
C LEU A 79 22.04 -13.47 8.89
N GLU A 80 20.90 -12.94 9.32
CA GLU A 80 19.64 -12.93 8.55
C GLU A 80 19.81 -12.21 7.20
N LEU A 81 20.37 -11.00 7.24
CA LEU A 81 20.65 -10.19 6.06
C LEU A 81 21.63 -10.90 5.12
N THR A 82 22.69 -11.49 5.68
CA THR A 82 23.70 -12.22 4.92
C THR A 82 23.09 -13.38 4.14
N PHE A 83 22.28 -14.21 4.81
CA PHE A 83 21.58 -15.30 4.13
C PHE A 83 20.59 -14.79 3.07
N GLY A 84 19.87 -13.71 3.36
CA GLY A 84 18.97 -13.07 2.38
C GLY A 84 19.71 -12.63 1.12
N VAL A 85 20.87 -11.98 1.26
CA VAL A 85 21.72 -11.54 0.14
C VAL A 85 22.24 -12.73 -0.66
N GLN A 86 22.77 -13.75 0.01
CA GLN A 86 23.27 -14.95 -0.67
C GLN A 86 22.17 -15.64 -1.49
N ILE A 87 20.96 -15.82 -0.93
CA ILE A 87 19.81 -16.36 -1.66
C ILE A 87 19.46 -15.48 -2.85
N PHE A 88 19.40 -14.16 -2.67
CA PHE A 88 19.08 -13.24 -3.75
C PHE A 88 20.07 -13.35 -4.91
N GLU A 89 21.38 -13.33 -4.65
CA GLU A 89 22.42 -13.42 -5.67
C GLU A 89 22.45 -14.78 -6.37
N ILE A 90 22.18 -15.85 -5.64
CA ILE A 90 22.10 -17.20 -6.21
C ILE A 90 20.89 -17.31 -7.13
N LEU A 91 19.71 -16.95 -6.65
CA LEU A 91 18.49 -17.02 -7.44
C LEU A 91 18.50 -16.05 -8.62
N SER A 92 19.10 -14.88 -8.46
CA SER A 92 19.25 -13.93 -9.58
C SER A 92 20.10 -14.52 -10.71
N ALA A 93 21.21 -15.18 -10.36
CA ALA A 93 22.05 -15.85 -11.35
C ALA A 93 21.40 -17.08 -11.98
N VAL A 94 20.62 -17.85 -11.21
CA VAL A 94 19.97 -19.08 -11.70
C VAL A 94 18.76 -18.77 -12.58
N THR A 95 17.96 -17.77 -12.22
CA THR A 95 16.70 -17.43 -12.90
C THR A 95 16.87 -16.33 -13.95
N GLY A 96 17.93 -15.52 -13.86
CA GLY A 96 18.12 -14.32 -14.67
C GLY A 96 17.19 -13.17 -14.31
N LEU A 97 16.45 -13.26 -13.20
CA LEU A 97 15.61 -12.19 -12.65
C LEU A 97 16.43 -11.36 -11.65
N CYS A 98 16.17 -10.06 -11.59
CA CYS A 98 16.75 -9.18 -10.56
C CYS A 98 15.67 -8.23 -10.04
N PRO A 99 14.92 -8.62 -8.99
CA PRO A 99 13.91 -7.76 -8.39
C PRO A 99 14.52 -6.42 -7.93
N PRO A 100 13.94 -5.26 -8.31
CA PRO A 100 14.62 -3.96 -8.20
C PRO A 100 14.77 -3.46 -6.77
N TRP A 101 14.04 -4.06 -5.82
CA TRP A 101 14.12 -3.73 -4.40
C TRP A 101 15.17 -4.52 -3.62
N GLY A 102 15.92 -5.40 -4.29
CA GLY A 102 16.92 -6.24 -3.64
C GLY A 102 16.29 -7.14 -2.58
N VAL A 103 16.97 -7.31 -1.44
CA VAL A 103 16.47 -8.12 -0.31
C VAL A 103 15.40 -7.42 0.54
N LEU A 104 15.02 -6.19 0.22
CA LEU A 104 13.92 -5.53 0.90
C LEU A 104 12.62 -6.23 0.50
N THR A 105 11.92 -6.83 1.46
CA THR A 105 10.63 -7.53 1.22
C THR A 105 9.45 -6.89 1.97
N GLY A 106 9.72 -5.90 2.81
CA GLY A 106 8.70 -5.18 3.58
C GLY A 106 7.81 -4.25 2.75
N ILE A 107 6.60 -4.00 3.26
CA ILE A 107 5.57 -3.14 2.63
C ILE A 107 6.01 -1.67 2.57
N ARG A 108 6.84 -1.19 3.50
CA ARG A 108 7.17 0.23 3.68
C ARG A 108 8.67 0.46 3.65
N PRO A 109 9.29 0.43 2.47
CA PRO A 109 10.74 0.55 2.37
C PRO A 109 11.24 1.95 2.78
N VAL A 110 10.46 3.02 2.57
CA VAL A 110 10.86 4.41 2.91
C VAL A 110 11.09 4.60 4.40
N LYS A 111 10.33 3.90 5.25
CA LYS A 111 10.54 3.91 6.72
C LYS A 111 11.95 3.51 7.14
N LEU A 112 12.60 2.62 6.38
CA LEU A 112 13.99 2.23 6.64
C LEU A 112 14.95 3.38 6.33
N PHE A 113 14.70 4.15 5.27
CA PHE A 113 15.47 5.33 4.91
C PHE A 113 15.31 6.41 5.98
N LEU A 114 14.08 6.73 6.36
CA LEU A 114 13.76 7.69 7.41
C LEU A 114 14.48 7.36 8.72
N LYS A 115 14.44 6.09 9.16
CA LYS A 115 15.16 5.65 10.35
C LYS A 115 16.66 5.94 10.27
N ARG A 116 17.31 5.60 9.14
CA ARG A 116 18.75 5.84 8.97
C ARG A 116 19.10 7.33 8.89
N ILE A 117 18.25 8.13 8.25
CA ILE A 117 18.41 9.60 8.20
C ILE A 117 18.31 10.18 9.61
N GLN A 118 17.34 9.75 10.42
CA GLN A 118 17.18 10.17 11.81
C GLN A 118 18.34 9.72 12.72
N GLU A 119 19.00 8.60 12.39
CA GLU A 119 20.27 8.17 13.02
C GLU A 119 21.48 8.99 12.56
N GLY A 120 21.29 10.04 11.75
CA GLY A 120 22.35 10.92 11.26
C GLY A 120 23.17 10.36 10.11
N LYS A 121 22.68 9.32 9.39
CA LYS A 121 23.39 8.76 8.24
C LYS A 121 23.29 9.69 7.04
N ASP A 122 24.43 9.99 6.44
CA ASP A 122 24.54 10.77 5.20
C ASP A 122 24.28 9.92 3.95
N GLN A 123 24.24 10.56 2.78
CA GLN A 123 23.93 9.88 1.53
C GLN A 123 24.96 8.77 1.16
N PRO A 124 26.28 8.95 1.34
CA PRO A 124 27.25 7.86 1.20
C PRO A 124 26.94 6.64 2.08
N ALA A 125 26.64 6.84 3.37
CA ALA A 125 26.28 5.75 4.26
C ALA A 125 24.97 5.06 3.83
N LEU A 126 23.98 5.82 3.36
CA LEU A 126 22.74 5.25 2.81
C LEU A 126 23.01 4.40 1.57
N LYS A 127 23.90 4.83 0.67
CA LYS A 127 24.28 4.05 -0.52
C LYS A 127 24.91 2.70 -0.13
N GLU A 128 25.82 2.71 0.84
CA GLU A 128 26.43 1.47 1.35
C GLU A 128 25.35 0.52 1.92
N VAL A 129 24.47 1.03 2.78
CA VAL A 129 23.41 0.26 3.42
C VAL A 129 22.40 -0.31 2.41
N PHE A 130 21.97 0.49 1.43
CA PHE A 130 20.87 0.10 0.56
C PHE A 130 21.33 -0.46 -0.79
N LEU A 131 22.24 0.21 -1.51
CA LEU A 131 22.68 -0.26 -2.82
C LEU A 131 23.54 -1.51 -2.69
N LYS A 132 24.52 -1.49 -1.78
CA LYS A 132 25.49 -2.58 -1.63
C LYS A 132 24.97 -3.68 -0.72
N ASN A 133 24.66 -3.36 0.53
CA ASN A 133 24.33 -4.39 1.53
C ASN A 133 22.93 -5.00 1.36
N ARG A 134 22.04 -4.34 0.61
CA ARG A 134 20.68 -4.82 0.35
C ARG A 134 20.37 -5.02 -1.12
N LEU A 135 21.35 -4.81 -2.00
CA LEU A 135 21.21 -4.98 -3.44
C LEU A 135 20.07 -4.16 -4.06
N LEU A 136 19.76 -3.00 -3.47
CA LEU A 136 18.73 -2.10 -3.98
C LEU A 136 19.22 -1.50 -5.30
N GLU A 137 18.36 -1.45 -6.30
CA GLU A 137 18.70 -0.78 -7.55
C GLU A 137 18.81 0.73 -7.37
N THR A 138 19.74 1.37 -8.09
CA THR A 138 19.96 2.81 -8.04
C THR A 138 18.69 3.62 -8.27
N SER A 139 17.84 3.22 -9.23
CA SER A 139 16.57 3.89 -9.54
C SER A 139 15.61 3.88 -8.34
N ARG A 140 15.56 2.77 -7.59
CA ARG A 140 14.70 2.61 -6.41
C ARG A 140 15.28 3.23 -5.15
N PHE A 141 16.60 3.25 -5.03
CA PHE A 141 17.28 4.05 -4.02
C PHE A 141 16.95 5.54 -4.16
N GLN A 142 17.04 6.09 -5.38
CA GLN A 142 16.72 7.49 -5.64
C GLN A 142 15.25 7.79 -5.33
N LEU A 143 14.33 6.93 -5.79
CA LEU A 143 12.90 7.03 -5.49
C LEU A 143 12.64 7.06 -3.98
N ALA A 144 13.18 6.09 -3.23
CA ALA A 144 12.96 5.99 -1.79
C ALA A 144 13.60 7.14 -1.01
N LEU A 145 14.80 7.59 -1.40
CA LEU A 145 15.47 8.73 -0.79
C LEU A 145 14.71 10.03 -1.01
N GLN A 146 14.27 10.30 -2.23
CA GLN A 146 13.48 11.49 -2.56
C GLN A 146 12.14 11.49 -1.81
N THR A 147 11.47 10.34 -1.76
CA THR A 147 10.21 10.19 -1.00
C THR A 147 10.45 10.44 0.49
N ALA A 148 11.52 9.89 1.07
CA ALA A 148 11.88 10.12 2.48
C ALA A 148 12.12 11.60 2.78
N GLN A 149 12.79 12.33 1.87
CA GLN A 149 13.06 13.76 2.03
C GLN A 149 11.77 14.60 2.03
N ILE A 150 10.78 14.22 1.23
CA ILE A 150 9.46 14.88 1.18
C ILE A 150 8.62 14.50 2.41
N GLU A 151 8.61 13.22 2.79
CA GLU A 151 7.83 12.73 3.93
C GLU A 151 8.31 13.33 5.26
N LEU A 152 9.63 13.44 5.48
CA LEU A 152 10.21 13.79 6.78
C LEU A 152 9.58 15.04 7.44
N PRO A 153 9.55 16.24 6.82
CA PRO A 153 8.95 17.42 7.44
C PRO A 153 7.42 17.29 7.63
N LEU A 154 6.74 16.46 6.82
CA LEU A 154 5.30 16.23 6.93
C LEU A 154 4.98 15.28 8.10
N LEU A 155 5.84 14.29 8.34
CA LEU A 155 5.76 13.36 9.46
C LEU A 155 5.98 14.08 10.79
N GLU A 156 6.87 15.08 10.85
CA GLU A 156 7.15 15.88 12.05
C GLU A 156 5.97 16.72 12.54
N ARG A 157 4.98 16.99 11.69
CA ARG A 157 3.74 17.66 12.10
C ARG A 157 2.91 16.82 13.07
N SER A 158 3.09 15.49 13.05
CA SER A 158 2.36 14.57 13.93
C SER A 158 2.81 14.73 15.39
N THR A 159 1.91 15.24 16.23
CA THR A 159 2.12 15.40 17.67
C THR A 159 1.48 14.28 18.49
N LYS A 160 1.85 14.17 19.77
CA LYS A 160 1.32 13.15 20.70
C LYS A 160 -0.19 13.21 20.92
N ASP A 161 -0.78 14.38 20.72
CA ASP A 161 -2.20 14.69 20.89
C ASP A 161 -2.94 14.73 19.54
N SER A 162 -2.31 14.32 18.44
CA SER A 162 -2.93 14.35 17.11
C SER A 162 -3.33 12.97 16.61
N PHE A 163 -4.44 12.91 15.87
CA PHE A 163 -4.90 11.68 15.22
C PHE A 163 -5.60 11.96 13.88
N SER A 164 -5.73 10.90 13.08
CA SER A 164 -6.46 10.90 11.82
C SER A 164 -7.69 10.01 11.91
N LEU A 165 -8.74 10.36 11.17
CA LEU A 165 -9.98 9.61 11.11
C LEU A 165 -10.14 8.93 9.75
N TYR A 166 -10.38 7.62 9.77
CA TYR A 166 -10.74 6.84 8.59
C TYR A 166 -12.19 6.39 8.67
N VAL A 167 -12.96 6.60 7.60
CA VAL A 167 -14.35 6.17 7.51
C VAL A 167 -14.50 5.20 6.35
N SER A 168 -14.85 3.95 6.68
CA SER A 168 -15.00 2.87 5.70
C SER A 168 -16.43 2.83 5.14
N ILE A 169 -16.56 2.95 3.82
CA ILE A 169 -17.79 2.70 3.07
C ILE A 169 -17.60 1.42 2.23
N PRO A 170 -18.02 0.24 2.73
CA PRO A 170 -17.65 -1.08 2.18
C PRO A 170 -18.51 -1.52 0.96
N PHE A 171 -19.12 -0.56 0.26
CA PHE A 171 -20.02 -0.81 -0.86
C PHE A 171 -19.40 -0.34 -2.17
N CYS A 172 -19.59 -1.11 -3.24
CA CYS A 172 -19.12 -0.75 -4.59
C CYS A 172 -20.18 -1.17 -5.62
N PRO A 173 -20.41 -0.43 -6.73
CA PRO A 173 -21.43 -0.80 -7.71
C PRO A 173 -21.17 -2.19 -8.31
N SER A 174 -19.90 -2.52 -8.48
CA SER A 174 -19.44 -3.79 -9.07
C SER A 174 -18.02 -4.09 -8.61
N ARG A 175 -17.66 -5.37 -8.62
CA ARG A 175 -16.31 -5.81 -8.25
C ARG A 175 -15.39 -5.81 -9.48
N CYS A 176 -14.37 -4.95 -9.49
CA CYS A 176 -13.33 -4.98 -10.52
C CYS A 176 -12.47 -6.25 -10.38
N THR A 177 -11.94 -6.75 -11.50
CA THR A 177 -11.14 -7.99 -11.53
C THR A 177 -9.85 -7.90 -10.71
N TYR A 178 -9.23 -6.71 -10.67
CA TYR A 178 -8.01 -6.43 -9.91
C TYR A 178 -8.26 -6.06 -8.43
N CYS A 179 -9.49 -5.75 -8.04
CA CYS A 179 -9.77 -5.15 -6.73
C CYS A 179 -9.45 -6.13 -5.58
N SER A 180 -8.58 -5.70 -4.67
CA SER A 180 -8.20 -6.42 -3.43
C SER A 180 -9.14 -6.17 -2.27
N PHE A 181 -9.84 -5.03 -2.28
CA PHE A 181 -10.78 -4.65 -1.23
C PHE A 181 -11.98 -5.59 -1.17
N VAL A 182 -12.35 -5.92 0.06
CA VAL A 182 -13.59 -6.63 0.33
C VAL A 182 -14.71 -5.61 0.32
N SER A 183 -15.26 -5.39 -0.86
CA SER A 183 -16.47 -4.61 -1.07
C SER A 183 -17.61 -5.54 -1.43
N HIS A 184 -18.81 -5.21 -0.96
CA HIS A 184 -20.02 -5.88 -1.39
C HIS A 184 -20.55 -5.17 -2.63
N SER A 185 -20.90 -5.95 -3.65
CA SER A 185 -21.68 -5.42 -4.77
C SER A 185 -22.97 -4.85 -4.22
N VAL A 186 -23.24 -3.59 -4.53
CA VAL A 186 -24.43 -2.84 -4.14
C VAL A 186 -25.69 -3.67 -4.39
N GLU A 187 -25.80 -4.35 -5.53
CA GLU A 187 -26.92 -5.23 -5.90
C GLU A 187 -27.31 -6.27 -4.81
N GLN A 188 -26.35 -6.74 -4.02
CA GLN A 188 -26.58 -7.73 -2.95
C GLN A 188 -26.75 -7.10 -1.57
N ALA A 189 -26.38 -5.82 -1.40
CA ALA A 189 -26.24 -5.17 -0.10
C ALA A 189 -26.98 -3.82 0.03
N VAL A 190 -27.70 -3.33 -1.00
CA VAL A 190 -28.41 -2.02 -0.97
C VAL A 190 -29.25 -1.87 0.30
N LYS A 191 -29.99 -2.93 0.66
CA LYS A 191 -30.89 -2.93 1.82
C LYS A 191 -30.18 -2.71 3.15
N LEU A 192 -28.88 -2.97 3.22
CA LEU A 192 -28.07 -2.77 4.42
C LEU A 192 -27.58 -1.32 4.56
N ILE A 193 -27.55 -0.53 3.47
CA ILE A 193 -26.94 0.80 3.47
C ILE A 193 -27.57 1.74 4.51
N PRO A 194 -28.91 1.87 4.63
CA PRO A 194 -29.50 2.77 5.62
C PRO A 194 -29.11 2.40 7.06
N ALA A 195 -29.30 1.13 7.45
CA ALA A 195 -28.93 0.64 8.78
C ALA A 195 -27.42 0.76 9.05
N TYR A 196 -26.59 0.55 8.02
CA TYR A 196 -25.15 0.71 8.10
C TYR A 196 -24.76 2.16 8.38
N ILE A 197 -25.38 3.12 7.70
CA ILE A 197 -25.16 4.56 7.93
C ILE A 197 -25.54 4.92 9.37
N ASP A 198 -26.69 4.45 9.86
CA ASP A 198 -27.12 4.76 11.22
C ASP A 198 -26.12 4.23 12.26
N LYS A 199 -25.64 2.99 12.12
CA LYS A 199 -24.59 2.43 12.99
C LYS A 199 -23.23 3.10 12.83
N LEU A 200 -22.88 3.51 11.62
CA LEU A 200 -21.66 4.27 11.38
C LEU A 200 -21.70 5.63 12.08
N ILE A 201 -22.84 6.33 12.07
CA ILE A 201 -23.03 7.58 12.81
C ILE A 201 -22.92 7.35 14.32
N GLU A 202 -23.52 6.26 14.85
CA GLU A 202 -23.36 5.87 16.25
C GLU A 202 -21.88 5.63 16.62
N GLU A 203 -21.13 4.92 15.78
CA GLU A 203 -19.70 4.67 16.01
C GLU A 203 -18.86 5.95 15.94
N LEU A 204 -19.15 6.83 14.98
CA LEU A 204 -18.48 8.13 14.86
C LEU A 204 -18.73 9.01 16.08
N ALA A 205 -19.94 8.99 16.63
CA ALA A 205 -20.26 9.71 17.86
C ALA A 205 -19.43 9.21 19.04
N GLU A 206 -19.27 7.90 19.19
CA GLU A 206 -18.44 7.30 20.24
C GLU A 206 -16.97 7.64 20.07
N ILE A 207 -16.43 7.53 18.86
CA ILE A 207 -15.04 7.88 18.57
C ILE A 207 -14.79 9.37 18.87
N GLY A 208 -15.73 10.26 18.50
CA GLY A 208 -15.65 11.69 18.80
C GLY A 208 -15.63 11.97 20.30
N GLN A 209 -16.51 11.32 21.07
CA GLN A 209 -16.51 11.42 22.54
C GLN A 209 -15.19 10.94 23.15
N LEU A 210 -14.65 9.81 22.69
CA LEU A 210 -13.36 9.28 23.17
C LEU A 210 -12.21 10.26 22.86
N ALA A 211 -12.17 10.80 21.63
CA ALA A 211 -11.16 11.77 21.24
C ALA A 211 -11.23 13.04 22.10
N GLN A 212 -12.44 13.55 22.36
CA GLN A 212 -12.65 14.72 23.22
C GLN A 212 -12.21 14.47 24.66
N GLN A 213 -12.57 13.32 25.25
CA GLN A 213 -12.16 12.93 26.60
C GLN A 213 -10.63 12.86 26.74
N LEU A 214 -9.96 12.34 25.71
CA LEU A 214 -8.51 12.23 25.63
C LEU A 214 -7.83 13.53 25.17
N LYS A 215 -8.60 14.60 24.90
CA LYS A 215 -8.11 15.89 24.37
C LYS A 215 -7.28 15.73 23.10
N LEU A 216 -7.61 14.74 22.27
CA LEU A 216 -6.95 14.50 21.00
C LEU A 216 -7.54 15.41 19.92
N LYS A 217 -6.68 15.87 19.02
CA LYS A 217 -7.01 16.77 17.94
C LYS A 217 -7.03 16.05 16.60
N LEU A 218 -8.14 16.16 15.90
CA LEU A 218 -8.30 15.59 14.58
C LEU A 218 -7.49 16.40 13.56
N ARG A 219 -6.73 15.72 12.71
CA ARG A 219 -5.83 16.34 11.73
C ARG A 219 -6.11 15.98 10.30
N THR A 220 -6.50 14.74 10.02
CA THR A 220 -6.92 14.35 8.68
C THR A 220 -8.16 13.48 8.75
N ILE A 221 -9.04 13.62 7.77
CA ILE A 221 -10.20 12.74 7.57
C ILE A 221 -10.10 12.11 6.20
N TYR A 222 -10.32 10.80 6.13
CA TYR A 222 -10.28 10.04 4.89
C TYR A 222 -11.44 9.06 4.79
N PHE A 223 -12.28 9.20 3.76
CA PHE A 223 -13.32 8.23 3.44
C PHE A 223 -12.84 7.32 2.31
N GLY A 224 -12.96 6.00 2.50
CA GLY A 224 -12.57 5.02 1.48
C GLY A 224 -13.19 3.64 1.69
N GLY A 225 -12.49 2.61 1.22
CA GLY A 225 -12.85 1.21 1.44
C GLY A 225 -13.41 0.57 0.16
N GLY A 226 -14.70 0.79 -0.11
CA GLY A 226 -15.34 0.47 -1.39
C GLY A 226 -15.40 1.71 -2.27
N THR A 227 -16.53 2.40 -2.23
CA THR A 227 -16.75 3.62 -3.01
C THR A 227 -17.71 4.50 -2.22
N PRO A 228 -17.21 5.49 -1.46
CA PRO A 228 -18.04 6.45 -0.75
C PRO A 228 -19.14 7.06 -1.62
N THR A 229 -18.85 7.41 -2.88
CA THR A 229 -19.81 8.01 -3.81
C THR A 229 -20.92 7.08 -4.30
N VAL A 230 -20.96 5.81 -3.87
CA VAL A 230 -22.17 4.96 -4.03
C VAL A 230 -23.35 5.52 -3.26
N LEU A 231 -23.09 6.12 -2.10
CA LEU A 231 -24.11 6.73 -1.27
C LEU A 231 -24.81 7.88 -2.03
N SER A 232 -26.08 8.11 -1.72
CA SER A 232 -26.78 9.30 -2.22
C SER A 232 -26.17 10.58 -1.64
N ALA A 233 -26.45 11.72 -2.24
CA ALA A 233 -26.02 13.02 -1.72
C ALA A 233 -26.52 13.25 -0.28
N ASP A 234 -27.79 12.93 0.00
CA ASP A 234 -28.37 12.97 1.34
C ASP A 234 -27.61 12.07 2.34
N GLN A 235 -27.33 10.82 1.97
CA GLN A 235 -26.60 9.88 2.81
C GLN A 235 -25.16 10.34 3.11
N LEU A 236 -24.46 10.89 2.11
CA LEU A 236 -23.14 11.51 2.31
C LEU A 236 -23.25 12.71 3.25
N GLY A 237 -24.24 13.58 3.02
CA GLY A 237 -24.52 14.74 3.86
C GLY A 237 -24.70 14.36 5.33
N ARG A 238 -25.56 13.37 5.61
CA ARG A 238 -25.80 12.86 6.97
C ARG A 238 -24.53 12.35 7.66
N LEU A 239 -23.68 11.61 6.95
CA LEU A 239 -22.42 11.10 7.50
C LEU A 239 -21.42 12.24 7.78
N MET A 240 -21.25 13.16 6.84
CA MET A 240 -20.31 14.26 7.00
C MET A 240 -20.79 15.28 8.04
N GLU A 241 -22.11 15.47 8.18
CA GLU A 241 -22.70 16.26 9.26
C GLU A 241 -22.46 15.61 10.63
N ALA A 242 -22.47 14.28 10.73
CA ALA A 242 -22.06 13.61 11.96
C ALA A 242 -20.59 13.91 12.30
N ILE A 243 -19.70 13.99 11.30
CA ILE A 243 -18.30 14.39 11.53
C ILE A 243 -18.22 15.80 12.10
N THR A 244 -18.87 16.79 11.48
CA THR A 244 -18.83 18.17 11.97
C THR A 244 -19.48 18.32 13.35
N LYS A 245 -20.44 17.46 13.69
CA LYS A 245 -21.12 17.45 14.99
C LYS A 245 -20.25 16.87 16.12
N TYR A 246 -19.51 15.79 15.86
CA TYR A 246 -18.81 15.02 16.91
C TYR A 246 -17.31 15.29 17.00
N PHE A 247 -16.73 16.02 16.03
CA PHE A 247 -15.30 16.33 16.00
C PHE A 247 -15.07 17.82 15.82
N ASP A 248 -14.04 18.34 16.49
CA ASP A 248 -13.53 19.69 16.24
C ASP A 248 -12.65 19.70 14.98
N LEU A 249 -13.05 20.49 13.99
CA LEU A 249 -12.38 20.61 12.70
C LEU A 249 -11.58 21.92 12.56
N SER A 250 -11.51 22.76 13.61
CA SER A 250 -10.85 24.07 13.57
C SER A 250 -9.38 24.02 13.17
N ASP A 251 -8.69 22.94 13.53
CA ASP A 251 -7.28 22.70 13.22
C ASP A 251 -7.08 21.59 12.15
N LEU A 252 -8.10 21.28 11.35
CA LEU A 252 -8.04 20.20 10.37
C LEU A 252 -7.07 20.54 9.23
N TRP A 253 -6.17 19.61 8.88
CA TRP A 253 -5.24 19.79 7.77
C TRP A 253 -5.78 19.31 6.44
N GLU A 254 -6.52 18.20 6.44
CA GLU A 254 -6.99 17.55 5.21
C GLU A 254 -8.32 16.83 5.42
N TYR A 255 -9.20 16.93 4.42
CA TYR A 255 -10.43 16.14 4.35
C TYR A 255 -10.61 15.58 2.94
N THR A 256 -10.43 14.26 2.83
CA THR A 256 -10.42 13.51 1.57
C THR A 256 -11.61 12.54 1.50
N ILE A 257 -12.31 12.54 0.37
CA ILE A 257 -13.31 11.52 0.03
C ILE A 257 -12.87 10.76 -1.23
N GLU A 258 -12.73 9.44 -1.15
CA GLU A 258 -12.54 8.64 -2.36
C GLU A 258 -13.78 8.68 -3.25
N ALA A 259 -13.59 9.04 -4.53
CA ALA A 259 -14.61 8.98 -5.57
C ALA A 259 -14.09 8.16 -6.77
N GLY A 260 -13.35 7.08 -6.49
CA GLY A 260 -12.64 6.25 -7.48
C GLY A 260 -13.51 5.48 -8.50
N ARG A 261 -14.83 5.67 -8.47
CA ARG A 261 -15.80 5.18 -9.45
C ARG A 261 -16.45 6.37 -10.15
N PRO A 262 -15.94 6.82 -11.31
CA PRO A 262 -16.54 7.92 -12.06
C PRO A 262 -18.03 7.69 -12.36
N ASP A 263 -18.44 6.44 -12.57
CA ASP A 263 -19.82 5.99 -12.75
C ASP A 263 -20.77 6.24 -11.56
N THR A 264 -20.25 6.70 -10.43
CA THR A 264 -21.04 7.04 -9.23
C THR A 264 -21.01 8.52 -8.88
N ILE A 265 -20.18 9.30 -9.58
CA ILE A 265 -20.03 10.74 -9.36
C ILE A 265 -21.19 11.46 -10.03
N THR A 266 -21.76 12.42 -9.29
CA THR A 266 -22.80 13.33 -9.79
C THR A 266 -22.50 14.72 -9.24
N LYS A 267 -22.92 15.77 -9.94
CA LYS A 267 -22.76 17.16 -9.49
C LYS A 267 -23.31 17.38 -8.07
N GLU A 268 -24.51 16.90 -7.80
CA GLU A 268 -25.16 17.01 -6.48
C GLU A 268 -24.29 16.44 -5.35
N LYS A 269 -23.77 15.22 -5.51
CA LYS A 269 -22.84 14.60 -4.53
C LYS A 269 -21.57 15.43 -4.33
N LEU A 270 -20.98 15.96 -5.40
CA LEU A 270 -19.76 16.77 -5.29
C LEU A 270 -20.04 18.12 -4.59
N GLU A 271 -21.19 18.74 -4.86
CA GLU A 271 -21.64 19.94 -4.15
C GLU A 271 -21.87 19.66 -2.67
N THR A 272 -22.51 18.54 -2.32
CA THR A 272 -22.65 18.12 -0.92
C THR A 272 -21.30 17.91 -0.26
N ILE A 273 -20.39 17.16 -0.88
CA ILE A 273 -19.04 16.91 -0.36
C ILE A 273 -18.30 18.24 -0.11
N ARG A 274 -18.37 19.18 -1.06
CA ARG A 274 -17.75 20.50 -0.91
C ARG A 274 -18.39 21.30 0.22
N LYS A 275 -19.72 21.36 0.27
CA LYS A 275 -20.47 22.07 1.30
C LYS A 275 -20.13 21.58 2.70
N MET A 276 -19.87 20.28 2.85
CA MET A 276 -19.49 19.64 4.11
C MET A 276 -17.99 19.74 4.44
N GLY A 277 -17.22 20.50 3.66
CA GLY A 277 -15.84 20.89 4.00
C GLY A 277 -14.74 19.98 3.43
N ALA A 278 -15.06 18.92 2.69
CA ALA A 278 -14.04 18.12 2.03
C ALA A 278 -13.45 18.88 0.84
N GLY A 279 -12.13 19.09 0.86
CA GLY A 279 -11.40 19.83 -0.18
C GLY A 279 -10.70 18.94 -1.21
N ARG A 280 -10.58 17.64 -0.92
CA ARG A 280 -9.83 16.68 -1.73
C ARG A 280 -10.70 15.47 -2.08
N ILE A 281 -10.58 15.00 -3.32
CA ILE A 281 -11.18 13.73 -3.78
C ILE A 281 -10.23 12.91 -4.64
N SER A 282 -10.58 11.65 -4.88
CA SER A 282 -9.95 10.85 -5.95
C SER A 282 -10.92 10.65 -7.12
N VAL A 283 -10.46 10.78 -8.36
CA VAL A 283 -11.23 10.49 -9.58
C VAL A 283 -10.38 9.56 -10.44
N ASN A 284 -10.69 8.27 -10.40
CA ASN A 284 -9.72 7.26 -10.83
C ASN A 284 -10.12 6.59 -12.14
N PRO A 285 -9.44 6.89 -13.26
CA PRO A 285 -9.68 6.20 -14.53
C PRO A 285 -9.13 4.77 -14.49
N GLN A 286 -8.02 4.53 -13.78
CA GLN A 286 -7.22 3.29 -13.81
C GLN A 286 -6.41 3.10 -15.10
N THR A 287 -7.01 3.48 -16.23
CA THR A 287 -6.42 3.55 -17.58
C THR A 287 -7.31 4.47 -18.43
N LEU A 288 -6.75 5.13 -19.45
CA LEU A 288 -7.52 5.90 -20.43
C LEU A 288 -7.91 5.07 -21.67
N SER A 289 -7.70 3.75 -21.64
CA SER A 289 -8.11 2.84 -22.70
C SER A 289 -9.48 2.22 -22.41
N ASP A 290 -10.49 2.58 -23.20
CA ASP A 290 -11.85 2.05 -23.05
C ASP A 290 -11.92 0.52 -23.21
N SER A 291 -11.10 -0.07 -24.09
CA SER A 291 -11.05 -1.53 -24.24
C SER A 291 -10.47 -2.21 -22.99
N VAL A 292 -9.44 -1.64 -22.38
CA VAL A 292 -8.88 -2.17 -21.12
C VAL A 292 -9.87 -2.00 -19.98
N LEU A 293 -10.57 -0.85 -19.89
CA LEU A 293 -11.64 -0.61 -18.91
C LEU A 293 -12.73 -1.67 -18.97
N GLN A 294 -13.21 -2.01 -20.18
CA GLN A 294 -14.19 -3.06 -20.39
C GLN A 294 -13.66 -4.43 -19.91
N THR A 295 -12.43 -4.80 -20.29
CA THR A 295 -11.79 -6.06 -19.88
C THR A 295 -11.72 -6.21 -18.36
N VAL A 296 -11.47 -5.13 -17.62
CA VAL A 296 -11.32 -5.18 -16.16
C VAL A 296 -12.62 -4.93 -15.38
N GLY A 297 -13.74 -4.84 -16.09
CA GLY A 297 -15.09 -4.74 -15.52
C GLY A 297 -15.48 -3.33 -15.07
N ARG A 298 -14.89 -2.29 -15.67
CA ARG A 298 -15.28 -0.89 -15.43
C ARG A 298 -16.40 -0.51 -16.39
N LYS A 299 -17.42 0.18 -15.86
CA LYS A 299 -18.64 0.55 -16.62
C LYS A 299 -18.64 2.01 -17.13
N HIS A 300 -17.52 2.71 -16.99
CA HIS A 300 -17.36 4.09 -17.49
C HIS A 300 -16.29 4.11 -18.59
N THR A 301 -16.33 5.14 -19.43
CA THR A 301 -15.30 5.43 -20.44
C THR A 301 -14.26 6.41 -19.88
N ALA A 302 -13.11 6.49 -20.54
CA ALA A 302 -12.09 7.49 -20.27
C ALA A 302 -12.66 8.91 -20.35
N SER A 303 -13.50 9.20 -21.35
CA SER A 303 -14.16 10.49 -21.52
C SER A 303 -15.06 10.86 -20.34
N GLN A 304 -15.87 9.93 -19.84
CA GLN A 304 -16.71 10.14 -18.65
C GLN A 304 -15.88 10.41 -17.39
N CYS A 305 -14.73 9.73 -17.25
CA CYS A 305 -13.80 10.02 -16.16
C CYS A 305 -13.26 11.46 -16.24
N MET A 306 -12.87 11.89 -17.43
CA MET A 306 -12.35 13.25 -17.64
C MET A 306 -13.41 14.32 -17.43
N GLU A 307 -14.67 14.05 -17.76
CA GLU A 307 -15.79 14.92 -17.44
C GLU A 307 -15.99 15.06 -15.92
N CYS A 308 -15.95 13.95 -15.18
CA CYS A 308 -16.03 13.95 -13.71
C CYS A 308 -14.86 14.73 -13.09
N TYR A 309 -13.66 14.57 -13.62
CA TYR A 309 -12.48 15.35 -13.20
C TYR A 309 -12.71 16.85 -13.42
N ARG A 310 -13.14 17.25 -14.62
CA ARG A 310 -13.41 18.65 -14.95
C ARG A 310 -14.45 19.27 -14.01
N LEU A 311 -15.53 18.54 -13.73
CA LEU A 311 -16.57 18.95 -12.79
C LEU A 311 -16.02 19.13 -11.36
N ALA A 312 -15.15 18.21 -10.90
CA ALA A 312 -14.49 18.36 -9.61
C ALA A 312 -13.58 19.59 -9.56
N LYS A 313 -12.85 19.90 -10.64
CA LYS A 313 -12.03 21.11 -10.73
C LYS A 313 -12.86 22.39 -10.72
N GLU A 314 -14.01 22.42 -11.40
CA GLU A 314 -14.96 23.55 -11.35
C GLU A 314 -15.46 23.84 -9.94
N LEU A 315 -15.65 22.79 -9.12
CA LEU A 315 -16.03 22.90 -7.71
C LEU A 315 -14.82 23.13 -6.78
N GLY A 316 -13.64 23.35 -7.35
CA GLY A 316 -12.40 23.73 -6.66
C GLY A 316 -11.66 22.59 -5.98
N PHE A 317 -12.04 21.32 -6.18
CA PHE A 317 -11.36 20.21 -5.51
C PHE A 317 -9.88 20.09 -5.88
N SER A 318 -9.06 19.69 -4.91
CA SER A 318 -7.80 19.01 -5.16
C SER A 318 -8.11 17.56 -5.56
N VAL A 319 -7.52 17.07 -6.65
CA VAL A 319 -7.84 15.75 -7.21
C VAL A 319 -6.59 14.88 -7.31
N ASN A 320 -6.72 13.66 -6.79
CA ASN A 320 -5.83 12.54 -7.11
C ASN A 320 -6.45 11.65 -8.18
N MET A 321 -5.65 11.16 -9.13
CA MET A 321 -6.09 10.20 -10.15
C MET A 321 -5.19 8.97 -10.15
N ASP A 322 -5.79 7.79 -10.05
CA ASP A 322 -5.05 6.52 -10.00
C ASP A 322 -4.96 5.86 -11.38
N LEU A 323 -3.76 5.36 -11.71
CA LEU A 323 -3.49 4.45 -12.82
C LEU A 323 -2.98 3.11 -12.30
N ILE A 324 -3.23 2.02 -13.04
CA ILE A 324 -2.75 0.67 -12.69
C ILE A 324 -1.88 0.14 -13.84
N ALA A 325 -0.59 -0.04 -13.57
CA ALA A 325 0.32 -0.72 -14.47
C ALA A 325 0.08 -2.23 -14.48
N GLY A 326 0.12 -2.82 -15.68
CA GLY A 326 -0.01 -4.26 -15.89
C GLY A 326 -1.44 -4.79 -15.92
N LEU A 327 -2.45 -3.94 -16.14
CA LEU A 327 -3.83 -4.41 -16.36
C LEU A 327 -3.90 -5.40 -17.55
N PRO A 328 -4.78 -6.41 -17.49
CA PRO A 328 -4.98 -7.33 -18.62
C PRO A 328 -5.28 -6.57 -19.91
N THR A 329 -4.70 -7.02 -21.02
CA THR A 329 -4.81 -6.42 -22.37
C THR A 329 -4.17 -5.03 -22.55
N ASP A 330 -3.63 -4.42 -21.50
CA ASP A 330 -2.91 -3.15 -21.61
C ASP A 330 -1.49 -3.37 -22.16
N THR A 331 -0.98 -2.37 -22.88
CA THR A 331 0.35 -2.39 -23.49
C THR A 331 1.20 -1.27 -22.90
N LEU A 332 2.53 -1.37 -23.03
CA LEU A 332 3.41 -0.28 -22.59
C LEU A 332 3.00 1.07 -23.22
N GLU A 333 2.72 1.08 -24.52
CA GLU A 333 2.27 2.28 -25.23
C GLU A 333 0.91 2.80 -24.72
N GLY A 334 -0.07 1.91 -24.52
CA GLY A 334 -1.39 2.28 -24.01
C GLY A 334 -1.35 2.83 -22.57
N PHE A 335 -0.50 2.25 -21.73
CA PHE A 335 -0.27 2.75 -20.39
C PHE A 335 0.42 4.12 -20.41
N LEU A 336 1.45 4.32 -21.23
CA LEU A 336 2.12 5.62 -21.35
C LEU A 336 1.21 6.69 -21.98
N HIS A 337 0.32 6.31 -22.90
CA HIS A 337 -0.74 7.20 -23.37
C HIS A 337 -1.63 7.66 -22.20
N SER A 338 -1.99 6.74 -21.30
CA SER A 338 -2.77 7.06 -20.10
C SER A 338 -2.03 8.01 -19.15
N VAL A 339 -0.74 7.77 -18.90
CA VAL A 339 0.12 8.65 -18.09
C VAL A 339 0.18 10.04 -18.69
N ASN A 340 0.48 10.16 -19.99
CA ASN A 340 0.57 11.43 -20.68
C ASN A 340 -0.77 12.18 -20.71
N GLY A 341 -1.89 11.46 -20.86
CA GLY A 341 -3.23 12.05 -20.77
C GLY A 341 -3.52 12.66 -19.40
N LEU A 342 -3.10 12.00 -18.31
CA LEU A 342 -3.23 12.57 -16.96
C LEU A 342 -2.28 13.74 -16.72
N ILE A 343 -1.03 13.66 -17.18
CA ILE A 343 -0.10 14.80 -17.13
C ILE A 343 -0.70 16.02 -17.84
N ALA A 344 -1.27 15.83 -19.04
CA ALA A 344 -1.92 16.91 -19.79
C ALA A 344 -3.17 17.46 -19.08
N ALA A 345 -3.94 16.62 -18.40
CA ALA A 345 -5.09 17.05 -17.60
C ALA A 345 -4.70 17.82 -16.34
N GLY A 346 -3.50 17.58 -15.81
CA GLY A 346 -2.88 18.33 -14.73
C GLY A 346 -3.51 18.20 -13.34
N PRO A 347 -3.99 17.02 -12.87
CA PRO A 347 -4.48 16.86 -11.50
C PRO A 347 -3.39 17.19 -10.47
N GLU A 348 -3.75 17.42 -9.22
CA GLU A 348 -2.77 17.69 -8.16
C GLU A 348 -1.89 16.47 -7.88
N ASN A 349 -2.49 15.28 -7.93
CA ASN A 349 -1.77 14.03 -7.69
C ASN A 349 -2.11 12.96 -8.75
N ILE A 350 -1.12 12.13 -9.05
CA ILE A 350 -1.26 10.92 -9.85
C ILE A 350 -0.65 9.78 -9.05
N THR A 351 -1.44 8.74 -8.74
CA THR A 351 -0.90 7.54 -8.08
C THR A 351 -0.75 6.43 -9.11
N ILE A 352 0.45 5.86 -9.19
CA ILE A 352 0.75 4.70 -10.02
C ILE A 352 0.71 3.46 -9.14
N HIS A 353 -0.24 2.58 -9.40
CA HIS A 353 -0.32 1.26 -8.79
C HIS A 353 0.26 0.20 -9.71
N THR A 354 0.79 -0.87 -9.11
CA THR A 354 1.17 -2.07 -9.85
C THR A 354 0.13 -3.18 -9.62
N LEU A 355 -0.31 -3.84 -10.68
CA LEU A 355 -1.26 -4.95 -10.57
C LEU A 355 -0.73 -6.04 -9.62
N THR A 356 -1.57 -6.43 -8.66
CA THR A 356 -1.35 -7.60 -7.81
C THR A 356 -2.09 -8.80 -8.39
N VAL A 357 -1.36 -9.84 -8.78
CA VAL A 357 -1.96 -11.03 -9.40
C VAL A 357 -2.46 -11.99 -8.32
N LYS A 358 -3.79 -12.17 -8.24
CA LYS A 358 -4.42 -13.02 -7.23
C LYS A 358 -4.38 -14.52 -7.54
N ARG A 359 -4.24 -14.89 -8.81
CA ARG A 359 -4.07 -16.26 -9.29
C ARG A 359 -3.18 -16.17 -10.53
N ALA A 360 -1.96 -16.71 -10.45
CA ALA A 360 -1.14 -16.88 -11.63
C ALA A 360 -1.90 -17.83 -12.57
N ALA A 361 -2.25 -17.36 -13.77
CA ALA A 361 -2.53 -18.28 -14.85
C ALA A 361 -1.26 -19.14 -15.07
N LYS A 362 -1.40 -20.35 -15.60
CA LYS A 362 -0.28 -21.21 -15.99
C LYS A 362 0.45 -20.58 -17.19
N LEU A 363 1.11 -19.45 -16.99
CA LEU A 363 2.02 -18.85 -17.96
C LEU A 363 3.29 -19.69 -17.98
N SER A 364 3.87 -19.87 -19.17
CA SER A 364 5.24 -20.37 -19.25
C SER A 364 6.20 -19.38 -18.57
N ALA A 365 7.37 -19.87 -18.15
CA ALA A 365 8.39 -19.02 -17.53
C ALA A 365 8.81 -17.84 -18.41
N ARG A 366 8.77 -18.01 -19.74
CA ARG A 366 9.08 -16.96 -20.72
C ARG A 366 7.99 -15.89 -20.76
N GLU A 367 6.73 -16.28 -20.89
CA GLU A 367 5.60 -15.33 -20.93
C GLU A 367 5.48 -14.54 -19.62
N ALA A 368 5.69 -15.21 -18.49
CA ALA A 368 5.76 -14.54 -17.20
C ALA A 368 6.87 -13.48 -17.19
N ARG A 369 8.06 -13.80 -17.69
CA ARG A 369 9.18 -12.84 -17.77
C ARG A 369 8.88 -11.65 -18.66
N GLU A 370 8.39 -11.87 -19.87
CA GLU A 370 8.04 -10.79 -20.81
C GLU A 370 6.99 -9.84 -20.20
N GLN A 371 5.99 -10.40 -19.49
CA GLN A 371 5.02 -9.60 -18.75
C GLN A 371 5.67 -8.79 -17.61
N LEU A 372 6.57 -9.41 -16.84
CA LEU A 372 7.27 -8.76 -15.72
C LEU A 372 8.13 -7.59 -16.20
N ASP A 373 8.85 -7.74 -17.31
CA ASP A 373 9.70 -6.71 -17.91
C ASP A 373 8.84 -5.56 -18.49
N MET A 374 7.72 -5.87 -19.14
CA MET A 374 6.78 -4.85 -19.62
C MET A 374 6.23 -3.98 -18.49
N VAL A 375 5.78 -4.59 -17.40
CA VAL A 375 5.20 -3.85 -16.25
C VAL A 375 6.27 -3.02 -15.53
N ARG A 376 7.50 -3.53 -15.44
CA ARG A 376 8.62 -2.73 -14.95
C ARG A 376 8.85 -1.49 -15.82
N ASN A 377 8.89 -1.65 -17.14
CA ASN A 377 9.05 -0.53 -18.07
C ASN A 377 7.89 0.48 -17.93
N MET A 378 6.65 0.04 -17.72
CA MET A 378 5.52 0.93 -17.46
C MET A 378 5.79 1.85 -16.27
N VAL A 379 6.18 1.28 -15.13
CA VAL A 379 6.44 2.05 -13.89
C VAL A 379 7.66 2.96 -14.03
N ASP A 380 8.75 2.47 -14.65
CA ASP A 380 10.00 3.24 -14.83
C ASP A 380 9.81 4.47 -15.73
N ASN A 381 9.11 4.29 -16.85
CA ASN A 381 8.80 5.38 -17.78
C ASN A 381 7.79 6.36 -17.14
N ALA A 382 6.75 5.86 -16.46
CA ALA A 382 5.80 6.73 -15.75
C ALA A 382 6.49 7.60 -14.70
N LYS A 383 7.40 7.05 -13.88
CA LYS A 383 8.19 7.84 -12.92
C LYS A 383 8.92 8.98 -13.62
N THR A 384 9.60 8.67 -14.72
CA THR A 384 10.42 9.63 -15.46
C THR A 384 9.57 10.73 -16.07
N ASP A 385 8.44 10.39 -16.69
CA ASP A 385 7.55 11.36 -17.32
C ASP A 385 6.83 12.24 -16.29
N LEU A 386 6.40 11.66 -15.16
CA LEU A 386 5.80 12.40 -14.05
C LEU A 386 6.79 13.40 -13.43
N GLU A 387 8.03 12.98 -13.17
CA GLU A 387 9.07 13.87 -12.61
C GLU A 387 9.42 15.02 -13.56
N LYS A 388 9.53 14.74 -14.87
CA LYS A 388 9.71 15.80 -15.89
C LYS A 388 8.54 16.79 -15.92
N ALA A 389 7.33 16.32 -15.64
CA ALA A 389 6.12 17.14 -15.55
C ALA A 389 5.94 17.85 -14.19
N GLY A 390 6.89 17.73 -13.26
CA GLY A 390 6.86 18.39 -11.96
C GLY A 390 6.05 17.67 -10.88
N TYR A 391 5.78 16.37 -11.08
CA TYR A 391 5.18 15.50 -10.07
C TYR A 391 6.26 14.70 -9.35
N PHE A 392 6.31 14.81 -8.02
CA PHE A 392 7.33 14.16 -7.19
C PHE A 392 6.73 13.09 -6.29
N PRO A 393 7.46 12.00 -6.02
CA PRO A 393 6.97 10.92 -5.18
C PRO A 393 6.86 11.38 -3.71
N TYR A 394 5.66 11.31 -3.14
CA TYR A 394 5.40 11.79 -1.77
C TYR A 394 4.98 10.69 -0.79
N TYR A 395 4.58 9.52 -1.30
CA TYR A 395 4.44 8.31 -0.51
C TYR A 395 4.62 7.08 -1.39
N LEU A 396 5.06 5.97 -0.81
CA LEU A 396 5.08 4.70 -1.52
C LEU A 396 4.95 3.49 -0.60
N TYR A 397 4.38 2.42 -1.15
CA TYR A 397 4.26 1.14 -0.46
C TYR A 397 4.34 -0.02 -1.45
N ARG A 398 4.67 -1.20 -0.93
CA ARG A 398 4.77 -2.45 -1.69
C ARG A 398 3.76 -3.45 -1.16
N GLN A 399 3.27 -4.33 -2.01
CA GLN A 399 2.34 -5.38 -1.62
C GLN A 399 2.92 -6.74 -2.00
N THR A 400 2.64 -7.76 -1.19
CA THR A 400 2.98 -9.13 -1.57
C THR A 400 2.16 -9.53 -2.80
N GLY A 401 2.83 -10.08 -3.81
CA GLY A 401 2.17 -10.55 -5.03
C GLY A 401 1.96 -9.48 -6.11
N THR A 402 2.53 -8.28 -5.96
CA THR A 402 2.65 -7.33 -7.08
C THR A 402 3.53 -7.92 -8.18
N LEU A 403 3.17 -7.65 -9.43
CA LEU A 403 4.02 -7.99 -10.57
C LEU A 403 5.41 -7.37 -10.37
N SER A 404 6.43 -8.18 -10.63
CA SER A 404 7.86 -7.82 -10.51
C SER A 404 8.28 -7.32 -9.13
N SER A 405 7.50 -7.62 -8.07
CA SER A 405 7.73 -7.11 -6.70
C SER A 405 7.84 -5.59 -6.62
N LEU A 406 7.16 -4.89 -7.54
CA LEU A 406 7.20 -3.44 -7.67
C LEU A 406 6.36 -2.74 -6.60
N GLU A 407 6.54 -1.42 -6.60
CA GLU A 407 5.92 -0.44 -5.73
C GLU A 407 4.60 0.13 -6.27
N ASN A 408 3.85 0.73 -5.37
CA ASN A 408 2.79 1.70 -5.66
C ASN A 408 3.28 3.04 -5.13
N VAL A 409 3.18 4.11 -5.93
CA VAL A 409 3.75 5.41 -5.62
C VAL A 409 2.73 6.50 -5.90
N GLY A 410 2.50 7.37 -4.93
CA GLY A 410 1.81 8.63 -5.17
C GLY A 410 2.78 9.70 -5.60
N TYR A 411 2.50 10.31 -6.74
CA TYR A 411 3.21 11.48 -7.23
C TYR A 411 2.32 12.72 -7.08
N GLY A 412 2.91 13.83 -6.65
CA GLY A 412 2.18 15.06 -6.39
C GLY A 412 2.96 16.28 -6.81
N LYS A 413 2.25 17.34 -7.20
CA LYS A 413 2.85 18.67 -7.30
C LYS A 413 3.26 19.13 -5.89
N PRO A 414 4.37 19.87 -5.73
CA PRO A 414 4.80 20.34 -4.41
C PRO A 414 3.69 21.07 -3.64
N GLY A 415 3.51 20.73 -2.37
CA GLY A 415 2.48 21.32 -1.50
C GLY A 415 1.08 20.72 -1.69
N THR A 416 0.95 19.70 -2.54
CA THR A 416 -0.30 18.98 -2.77
C THR A 416 -0.18 17.54 -2.28
N GLU A 417 0.70 17.22 -1.34
CA GLU A 417 0.83 15.87 -0.81
C GLU A 417 -0.45 15.45 -0.07
N CYS A 418 -0.81 14.17 -0.11
CA CYS A 418 -1.91 13.63 0.69
C CYS A 418 -1.39 13.18 2.06
N LEU A 419 -1.72 13.96 3.09
CA LEU A 419 -1.19 13.76 4.44
C LEU A 419 -1.66 12.45 5.05
N TYR A 420 -2.94 12.09 4.86
CA TYR A 420 -3.45 10.82 5.37
C TYR A 420 -2.68 9.63 4.80
N ASN A 421 -2.37 9.64 3.49
CA ASN A 421 -1.62 8.54 2.85
C ASN A 421 -0.21 8.39 3.44
N ILE A 422 0.49 9.50 3.65
CA ILE A 422 1.82 9.52 4.28
C ILE A 422 1.74 8.93 5.69
N TYR A 423 0.85 9.45 6.55
CA TYR A 423 0.69 8.99 7.92
C TYR A 423 0.22 7.53 8.02
N MET A 424 -0.65 7.12 7.09
CA MET A 424 -1.09 5.74 6.99
C MET A 424 0.11 4.84 6.72
N MET A 425 0.89 5.15 5.69
CA MET A 425 1.98 4.30 5.22
C MET A 425 3.17 4.27 6.16
N ASP A 426 3.60 5.40 6.72
CA ASP A 426 4.74 5.37 7.64
C ASP A 426 4.39 4.76 9.02
N GLU A 427 3.12 4.88 9.44
CA GLU A 427 2.65 4.54 10.79
C GLU A 427 3.26 5.43 11.89
N THR A 428 3.47 6.71 11.63
CA THR A 428 3.83 7.75 12.62
C THR A 428 2.66 8.33 13.38
N HIS A 429 1.44 8.03 12.95
CA HIS A 429 0.24 8.70 13.44
C HIS A 429 -0.85 7.70 13.83
N SER A 430 -1.58 8.04 14.89
CA SER A 430 -2.76 7.25 15.29
C SER A 430 -3.89 7.48 14.29
N VAL A 431 -4.54 6.40 13.87
CA VAL A 431 -5.70 6.41 12.98
C VAL A 431 -6.87 5.80 13.71
N PHE A 432 -7.88 6.60 14.02
CA PHE A 432 -9.16 6.11 14.51
C PHE A 432 -10.02 5.76 13.30
N ALA A 433 -10.60 4.57 13.29
CA ALA A 433 -11.28 4.07 12.10
C ALA A 433 -12.69 3.63 12.44
N ALA A 434 -13.65 3.93 11.57
CA ALA A 434 -15.06 3.58 11.72
C ALA A 434 -15.58 2.81 10.50
N GLY A 435 -16.58 1.95 10.70
CA GLY A 435 -17.22 1.16 9.65
C GLY A 435 -16.68 -0.26 9.47
N ALA A 436 -17.33 -1.07 8.63
CA ALA A 436 -16.94 -2.45 8.38
C ALA A 436 -15.58 -2.51 7.65
N GLY A 437 -14.76 -3.48 8.04
CA GLY A 437 -13.39 -3.66 7.55
C GLY A 437 -12.39 -2.61 8.07
N ALA A 438 -12.84 -1.63 8.86
CA ALA A 438 -11.99 -0.60 9.41
C ALA A 438 -11.07 -1.16 10.51
N CYS A 439 -9.83 -0.64 10.57
CA CYS A 439 -8.85 -0.97 11.59
C CYS A 439 -8.38 0.32 12.26
N THR A 440 -8.77 0.54 13.51
CA THR A 440 -8.16 1.58 14.33
C THR A 440 -6.74 1.16 14.62
N ARG A 441 -5.78 2.05 14.34
CA ARG A 441 -4.36 1.83 14.60
C ARG A 441 -3.86 2.90 15.57
N LEU A 442 -3.50 2.48 16.76
CA LEU A 442 -3.00 3.34 17.82
C LEU A 442 -1.47 3.29 17.82
N ARG A 443 -0.83 4.44 17.85
CA ARG A 443 0.63 4.55 17.96
C ARG A 443 0.99 5.23 19.27
N HIS A 444 1.87 4.59 20.04
CA HIS A 444 2.41 5.16 21.26
C HIS A 444 3.39 6.28 20.88
N PRO A 445 3.22 7.52 21.37
CA PRO A 445 4.00 8.66 20.92
C PRO A 445 5.50 8.52 21.21
N GLN A 446 5.86 7.97 22.38
CA GLN A 446 7.25 7.77 22.80
C GLN A 446 7.86 6.45 22.27
N THR A 447 7.21 5.30 22.50
CA THR A 447 7.80 4.00 22.16
C THR A 447 7.62 3.60 20.70
N GLY A 448 6.69 4.25 19.97
CA GLY A 448 6.30 3.85 18.62
C GLY A 448 5.53 2.53 18.54
N LYS A 449 5.20 1.90 19.70
CA LYS A 449 4.42 0.67 19.74
C LYS A 449 3.06 0.86 19.07
N ILE A 450 2.69 -0.09 18.20
CA ILE A 450 1.43 -0.09 17.48
C ILE A 450 0.45 -1.09 18.12
N GLN A 451 -0.76 -0.65 18.42
CA GLN A 451 -1.91 -1.50 18.75
C GLN A 451 -2.99 -1.36 17.67
N ARG A 452 -3.64 -2.47 17.32
CA ARG A 452 -4.71 -2.50 16.31
C ARG A 452 -6.01 -2.99 16.92
N ILE A 453 -7.10 -2.30 16.59
CA ILE A 453 -8.46 -2.65 17.00
C ILE A 453 -9.29 -2.81 15.72
N TYR A 454 -9.80 -4.03 15.50
CA TYR A 454 -10.48 -4.39 14.26
C TYR A 454 -12.01 -4.37 14.42
N ASN A 455 -12.66 -3.71 13.46
CA ASN A 455 -14.09 -3.89 13.22
C ASN A 455 -14.33 -5.18 12.43
N TYR A 456 -15.56 -5.68 12.46
CA TYR A 456 -15.93 -6.82 11.60
C TYR A 456 -15.76 -6.48 10.14
N LYS A 457 -15.32 -7.47 9.37
CA LYS A 457 -14.92 -7.28 7.97
C LYS A 457 -16.11 -7.00 7.07
N TYR A 458 -17.22 -7.70 7.30
CA TYR A 458 -18.39 -7.63 6.44
C TYR A 458 -19.50 -6.77 7.07
N PRO A 459 -20.30 -6.03 6.27
CA PRO A 459 -21.34 -5.14 6.76
C PRO A 459 -22.42 -5.83 7.60
N TYR A 460 -22.80 -7.08 7.26
CA TYR A 460 -23.80 -7.83 8.03
C TYR A 460 -23.28 -8.17 9.44
N GLU A 461 -22.05 -8.66 9.57
CA GLU A 461 -21.42 -8.91 10.88
C GLU A 461 -21.24 -7.62 11.68
N TYR A 462 -20.88 -6.52 11.00
CA TYR A 462 -20.75 -5.20 11.61
C TYR A 462 -22.07 -4.74 12.24
N LEU A 463 -23.19 -4.96 11.54
CA LEU A 463 -24.53 -4.62 12.02
C LEU A 463 -24.99 -5.53 13.16
N GLU A 464 -24.90 -6.84 12.98
CA GLU A 464 -25.37 -7.85 13.94
C GLU A 464 -24.59 -7.79 15.26
N ARG A 465 -23.29 -7.49 15.18
CA ARG A 465 -22.36 -7.54 16.33
C ARG A 465 -21.83 -6.16 16.70
N PHE A 466 -22.62 -5.11 16.46
CA PHE A 466 -22.22 -3.74 16.72
C PHE A 466 -21.81 -3.48 18.19
N GLY A 467 -22.48 -4.14 19.14
CA GLY A 467 -22.12 -4.05 20.57
C GLY A 467 -20.67 -4.45 20.88
N ASP A 468 -20.15 -5.49 20.22
CA ASP A 468 -18.76 -5.93 20.38
C ASP A 468 -17.78 -4.85 19.89
N ILE A 469 -18.14 -4.13 18.82
CA ILE A 469 -17.31 -3.06 18.26
C ILE A 469 -17.19 -1.93 19.27
N LYS A 470 -18.30 -1.50 19.86
CA LYS A 470 -18.31 -0.46 20.90
C LYS A 470 -17.40 -0.83 22.07
N GLU A 471 -17.49 -2.07 22.55
CA GLU A 471 -16.63 -2.55 23.64
C GLU A 471 -15.15 -2.53 23.24
N ARG A 472 -14.83 -2.97 22.01
CA ARG A 472 -13.46 -2.91 21.49
C ARG A 472 -12.90 -1.48 21.41
N LYS A 473 -13.72 -0.47 21.09
CA LYS A 473 -13.27 0.93 21.02
C LYS A 473 -12.85 1.50 22.37
N LYS A 474 -13.30 0.95 23.50
CA LYS A 474 -12.82 1.34 24.84
C LYS A 474 -11.33 1.08 25.04
N GLN A 475 -10.72 0.20 24.25
CA GLN A 475 -9.26 -0.01 24.25
C GLN A 475 -8.49 1.25 23.82
N ILE A 476 -9.11 2.20 23.12
CA ILE A 476 -8.50 3.49 22.78
C ILE A 476 -8.16 4.26 24.07
N THR A 477 -9.12 4.39 24.99
CA THR A 477 -8.89 5.06 26.28
C THR A 477 -7.85 4.34 27.11
N ALA A 478 -7.90 3.00 27.17
CA ALA A 478 -6.89 2.23 27.90
C ALA A 478 -5.47 2.46 27.35
N PHE A 479 -5.33 2.58 26.03
CA PHE A 479 -4.04 2.82 25.39
C PHE A 479 -3.50 4.23 25.65
N PHE A 480 -4.33 5.26 25.56
CA PHE A 480 -3.89 6.65 25.77
C PHE A 480 -3.84 7.06 27.24
N GLY A 481 -4.64 6.43 28.12
CA GLY A 481 -4.62 6.68 29.56
C GLY A 481 -3.31 6.25 30.23
N THR A 482 -2.49 5.44 29.57
CA THR A 482 -1.12 5.12 30.00
C THR A 482 -0.05 6.04 29.41
N VAL A 483 -0.43 7.03 28.62
CA VAL A 483 0.46 7.77 27.69
C VAL A 483 0.36 9.29 27.82
N LEU A 484 -0.85 9.80 28.01
CA LEU A 484 -1.18 11.21 28.25
C LEU A 484 -1.15 11.50 29.74
#